data_AF-A0A916R0V4-F1
#
_entry.id   AF-A0A916R0V4-F1
#
_cell.length_a   1.000
_cell.length_b   1.000
_cell.length_c   1.000
_cell.angle_alpha   90.00
_cell.angle_beta   90.00
_cell.angle_gamma   90.00
#
_symmetry.space_group_name_H-M   'P 1'
#
loop_
_entity.id
_entity.type
_entity.pdbx_description
1 polymer ?
#
loop_
_entity_poly.entity_id
_entity_poly.type
_entity_poly.pdbx_seq_one_letter_code
_entity_poly.pdbx_strand_id
1 'polypeptide(L)'
;MKQHLVRQPNSCYWLKAQTTERPNRTILEGIKTAWINENGSLPIGNDIAEAKWNQPIDAKQEMTEAEAIQYHDPLIDEVAKEKLLKNISRRVEANILEILKTRGLEENIRFNPKLKTSGLLDLK
;
A
#
# COMPACT_ATOMS: atom_id res chain seq x y z
N MET A 1 5.22 -4.60 -8.40
CA MET A 1 4.25 -5.68 -8.12
C MET A 1 4.09 -5.96 -6.63
N LYS A 2 5.12 -6.41 -5.89
CA LYS A 2 5.00 -6.70 -4.44
C LYS A 2 4.35 -5.58 -3.62
N GLN A 3 4.64 -4.33 -4.00
CA GLN A 3 4.00 -3.15 -3.44
C GLN A 3 2.47 -3.18 -3.49
N HIS A 4 1.88 -3.62 -4.60
CA HIS A 4 0.42 -3.68 -4.72
C HIS A 4 -0.18 -4.79 -3.86
N LEU A 5 0.56 -5.90 -3.61
CA LEU A 5 0.09 -6.95 -2.71
C LEU A 5 -0.13 -6.42 -1.30
N VAL A 6 0.77 -5.59 -0.78
CA VAL A 6 0.60 -5.01 0.56
C VAL A 6 -0.36 -3.83 0.62
N ARG A 7 -0.41 -3.02 -0.45
CA ARG A 7 -1.27 -1.82 -0.49
C ARG A 7 -2.73 -2.15 -0.74
N GLN A 8 -3.00 -3.18 -1.55
CA GLN A 8 -4.35 -3.61 -1.94
C GLN A 8 -4.47 -5.14 -1.84
N PRO A 9 -4.31 -5.73 -0.64
CA PRO A 9 -4.23 -7.17 -0.45
C PRO A 9 -5.54 -7.90 -0.81
N ASN A 10 -6.67 -7.21 -0.92
CA ASN A 10 -7.96 -7.79 -1.32
C ASN A 10 -8.30 -7.57 -2.80
N SER A 11 -7.42 -6.93 -3.57
CA SER A 11 -7.67 -6.57 -4.97
C SER A 11 -6.64 -7.18 -5.94
N CYS A 12 -5.73 -8.03 -5.45
CA CYS A 12 -4.65 -8.61 -6.24
C CYS A 12 -4.87 -10.12 -6.46
N TYR A 13 -5.45 -10.53 -7.59
CA TYR A 13 -5.83 -11.92 -7.86
C TYR A 13 -5.04 -12.57 -8.99
N TRP A 14 -4.75 -11.82 -10.05
CA TRP A 14 -4.03 -12.30 -11.23
C TRP A 14 -3.21 -11.17 -11.83
N LEU A 15 -2.25 -11.52 -12.68
CA LEU A 15 -1.42 -10.57 -13.40
C LEU A 15 -1.24 -11.05 -14.85
N LYS A 16 -1.53 -10.16 -15.80
CA LYS A 16 -1.10 -10.27 -17.20
C LYS A 16 0.11 -9.38 -17.38
N ALA A 17 1.17 -9.91 -17.97
CA ALA A 17 2.40 -9.20 -18.21
C ALA A 17 2.77 -9.29 -19.70
N GLN A 18 3.26 -8.18 -20.25
CA GLN A 18 3.82 -8.12 -21.59
C GLN A 18 5.18 -7.45 -21.50
N THR A 19 6.20 -8.11 -22.04
CA THR A 19 7.57 -7.62 -22.07
C THR A 19 7.89 -7.03 -23.43
N THR A 20 8.72 -5.99 -23.46
CA THR A 20 9.23 -5.36 -24.69
C THR A 20 10.74 -5.35 -24.65
N GLU A 21 11.40 -5.68 -25.76
CA GLU A 21 12.86 -5.73 -25.83
C GLU A 21 13.52 -4.35 -25.78
N ARG A 22 12.80 -3.31 -26.22
CA ARG A 22 13.29 -1.93 -26.23
C ARG A 22 12.30 -1.01 -25.53
N PRO A 23 12.78 -0.11 -24.64
CA PRO A 23 11.90 0.85 -23.99
C PRO A 23 11.36 1.85 -25.02
N ASN A 24 10.04 1.84 -25.22
CA ASN A 24 9.36 2.78 -26.10
C ASN A 24 8.05 3.22 -25.45
N ARG A 25 7.99 4.50 -25.03
CA ARG A 25 6.85 5.06 -24.33
C ARG A 25 5.55 4.96 -25.13
N THR A 26 5.59 5.26 -26.43
CA THR A 26 4.41 5.21 -27.31
C THR A 26 3.81 3.81 -27.36
N ILE A 27 4.66 2.78 -27.47
CA ILE A 27 4.22 1.38 -27.46
C ILE A 27 3.61 1.02 -26.09
N LEU A 28 4.25 1.42 -24.99
CA LEU A 28 3.75 1.11 -23.63
C LEU A 28 2.40 1.78 -23.33
N GLU A 29 2.22 3.05 -23.71
CA GLU A 29 0.93 3.75 -23.55
C GLU A 29 -0.16 3.17 -24.45
N GLY A 30 0.20 2.71 -25.65
CA GLY A 30 -0.71 2.00 -26.56
C GLY A 30 -1.21 0.69 -25.96
N ILE A 31 -0.31 -0.13 -25.41
CA ILE A 31 -0.66 -1.39 -24.72
C ILE A 31 -1.56 -1.11 -23.51
N LYS A 32 -1.20 -0.13 -22.67
CA LYS A 32 -2.00 0.28 -21.51
C LYS A 32 -3.42 0.67 -21.92
N THR A 33 -3.56 1.51 -22.93
CA THR A 33 -4.87 1.97 -23.43
C THR A 33 -5.70 0.81 -23.97
N ALA A 34 -5.08 -0.08 -24.73
CA ALA A 34 -5.76 -1.28 -25.26
C ALA A 34 -6.28 -2.19 -24.14
N TRP A 35 -5.49 -2.42 -23.08
CA TRP A 35 -5.93 -3.25 -21.94
C TRP A 35 -7.04 -2.60 -21.10
N ILE A 36 -7.01 -1.28 -20.92
CA ILE A 36 -8.11 -0.57 -20.24
C ILE A 36 -9.40 -0.70 -21.06
N ASN A 37 -9.31 -0.58 -22.39
CA ASN A 37 -10.47 -0.74 -23.27
C ASN A 37 -10.99 -2.20 -23.29
N GLU A 38 -10.11 -3.20 -23.25
CA GLU A 38 -10.45 -4.63 -23.14
C GLU A 38 -11.31 -4.92 -21.89
N ASN A 39 -11.06 -4.20 -20.79
CA ASN A 39 -11.80 -4.32 -19.54
C ASN A 39 -13.22 -3.70 -19.59
N GLY A 40 -13.58 -2.98 -20.67
CA GLY A 40 -14.89 -2.37 -20.88
C GLY A 40 -15.23 -1.18 -19.97
N SER A 41 -14.36 -0.85 -19.02
CA SER A 41 -14.49 0.29 -18.11
C SER A 41 -13.13 0.65 -17.52
N LEU A 42 -12.95 1.93 -17.16
CA LEU A 42 -11.76 2.41 -16.46
C LEU A 42 -11.78 1.89 -15.01
N PRO A 43 -10.83 1.03 -14.61
CA PRO A 43 -10.77 0.57 -13.23
C PRO A 43 -10.50 1.74 -12.28
N ILE A 44 -11.15 1.78 -11.13
CA ILE A 44 -10.98 2.87 -10.14
C ILE A 44 -9.52 3.06 -9.69
N GLY A 45 -8.71 1.99 -9.70
CA GLY A 45 -7.29 2.04 -9.38
C GLY A 45 -6.41 2.72 -10.43
N ASN A 46 -6.95 2.98 -11.61
CA ASN A 46 -6.35 3.80 -12.67
C ASN A 46 -6.96 5.21 -12.73
N ASP A 47 -7.71 5.61 -11.70
CA ASP A 47 -8.42 6.89 -11.60
C ASP A 47 -8.42 7.38 -10.13
N ILE A 48 -9.58 7.68 -9.54
CA ILE A 48 -9.73 8.27 -8.21
C ILE A 48 -9.04 7.49 -7.07
N ALA A 49 -8.82 6.19 -7.22
CA ALA A 49 -8.17 5.34 -6.22
C ALA A 49 -6.69 5.08 -6.51
N GLU A 50 -6.10 5.69 -7.54
CA GLU A 50 -4.70 5.47 -7.95
C GLU A 50 -3.72 5.62 -6.78
N ALA A 51 -3.90 6.63 -5.93
CA ALA A 51 -3.04 6.87 -4.78
C ALA A 51 -2.99 5.67 -3.82
N LYS A 52 -4.08 4.91 -3.69
CA LYS A 52 -4.13 3.70 -2.85
C LYS A 52 -3.25 2.55 -3.39
N TRP A 53 -2.91 2.58 -4.68
CA TRP A 53 -2.02 1.60 -5.32
C TRP A 53 -0.58 2.09 -5.36
N ASN A 54 -0.38 3.41 -5.54
CA ASN A 54 0.93 3.99 -5.84
C ASN A 54 1.65 4.64 -4.65
N GLN A 55 0.94 5.04 -3.59
CA GLN A 55 1.54 5.68 -2.41
C GLN A 55 1.79 4.70 -1.26
N PRO A 56 2.74 5.01 -0.36
CA PRO A 56 2.85 4.32 0.93
C PRO A 56 1.53 4.32 1.70
N ILE A 57 1.30 3.27 2.48
CA ILE A 57 0.10 3.16 3.31
C ILE A 57 0.26 4.11 4.50
N ASP A 58 -0.70 5.00 4.68
CA ASP A 58 -0.77 5.86 5.86
C ASP A 58 -1.48 5.12 6.99
N ALA A 59 -0.71 4.59 7.94
CA ALA A 59 -1.23 3.84 9.08
C ALA A 59 -2.05 4.72 10.04
N LYS A 60 -1.93 6.06 9.96
CA LYS A 60 -2.73 6.97 10.79
C LYS A 60 -4.23 6.88 10.47
N GLN A 61 -4.58 6.48 9.25
CA GLN A 61 -5.98 6.26 8.86
C GLN A 61 -6.64 5.08 9.59
N GLU A 62 -5.83 4.22 10.19
CA GLU A 62 -6.27 3.02 10.91
C GLU A 62 -6.23 3.21 12.44
N MET A 63 -6.00 4.43 12.93
CA MET A 63 -6.01 4.74 14.37
C MET A 63 -7.35 4.37 14.99
N THR A 64 -7.29 3.74 16.16
CA THR A 64 -8.47 3.66 17.05
C THR A 64 -8.80 5.04 17.63
N GLU A 65 -10.00 5.21 18.16
CA GLU A 65 -10.40 6.47 18.80
C GLU A 65 -9.44 6.90 19.92
N ALA A 66 -9.01 5.95 20.76
CA ALA A 66 -8.05 6.21 21.84
C ALA A 66 -6.67 6.64 21.30
N GLU A 67 -6.18 5.97 20.25
CA GLU A 67 -4.92 6.34 19.60
C GLU A 67 -5.02 7.71 18.93
N ALA A 68 -6.15 8.04 18.31
CA ALA A 68 -6.39 9.34 17.70
C ALA A 68 -6.44 10.46 18.75
N ILE A 69 -7.12 10.24 19.88
CA ILE A 69 -7.14 11.20 21.00
C ILE A 69 -5.72 11.44 21.51
N GLN A 70 -4.96 10.36 21.76
CA GLN A 70 -3.58 10.46 22.22
C GLN A 70 -2.67 11.17 21.22
N TYR A 71 -2.83 10.91 19.91
CA TYR A 71 -2.00 11.51 18.87
C TYR A 71 -2.23 13.03 18.73
N HIS A 72 -3.44 13.50 18.99
CA HIS A 72 -3.82 14.92 18.92
C HIS A 72 -3.71 15.65 20.27
N ASP A 73 -3.31 14.96 21.34
CA ASP A 73 -3.07 15.59 22.64
C ASP A 73 -1.96 16.65 22.52
N PRO A 74 -2.23 17.94 22.83
CA PRO A 74 -1.21 18.99 22.77
C PRO A 74 -0.02 18.77 23.71
N LEU A 75 -0.16 17.92 24.72
CA LEU A 75 0.87 17.62 25.72
C LEU A 75 1.76 16.42 25.35
N ILE A 76 1.44 15.68 24.28
CA ILE A 76 2.26 14.55 23.86
C ILE A 76 3.60 15.05 23.31
N ASP A 77 4.70 14.51 23.83
CA ASP A 77 6.02 14.79 23.28
C ASP A 77 6.25 14.00 21.97
N GLU A 78 7.21 14.46 21.17
CA GLU A 78 7.52 13.87 19.86
C GLU A 78 8.00 12.41 19.95
N VAL A 79 8.68 12.02 21.05
CA VAL A 79 9.17 10.65 21.24
C VAL A 79 8.01 9.69 21.51
N ALA A 80 7.06 10.10 22.34
CA ALA A 80 5.84 9.38 22.63
C ALA A 80 4.96 9.28 21.37
N LYS A 81 4.88 10.36 20.58
CA LYS A 81 4.17 10.38 19.30
C LYS A 81 4.79 9.43 18.27
N GLU A 82 6.12 9.41 18.14
CA GLU A 82 6.84 8.47 17.28
C GLU A 82 6.57 7.02 17.70
N LYS A 83 6.60 6.75 19.02
CA LYS A 83 6.32 5.42 19.56
C LYS A 83 4.89 4.98 19.27
N LEU A 84 3.92 5.89 19.40
CA LEU A 84 2.52 5.65 19.07
C LEU A 84 2.37 5.29 17.58
N LEU A 85 2.90 6.11 16.67
CA LEU A 85 2.88 5.86 15.23
C LEU A 85 3.51 4.51 14.87
N LYS A 86 4.65 4.18 15.49
CA LYS A 86 5.33 2.90 15.27
C LYS A 86 4.49 1.70 15.70
N ASN A 87 3.72 1.83 16.78
CA ASN A 87 2.83 0.77 17.26
C ASN A 87 1.63 0.60 16.32
N ILE A 88 1.02 1.70 15.88
CA ILE A 88 -0.06 1.68 14.89
C ILE A 88 0.42 1.03 13.59
N SER A 89 1.56 1.46 13.05
CA SER A 89 2.15 0.87 11.84
C SER A 89 2.45 -0.61 12.00
N ARG A 90 2.92 -1.09 13.17
CA ARG A 90 3.13 -2.53 13.41
C ARG A 90 1.82 -3.31 13.42
N ARG A 91 0.75 -2.76 14.01
CA ARG A 91 -0.57 -3.39 14.02
C ARG A 91 -1.12 -3.50 12.59
N VAL A 92 -1.07 -2.42 11.81
CA VAL A 92 -1.52 -2.41 10.41
C VAL A 92 -0.70 -3.39 9.57
N GLU A 93 0.62 -3.42 9.74
CA GLU A 93 1.49 -4.41 9.07
C GLU A 93 1.10 -5.85 9.41
N ALA A 94 0.88 -6.17 10.68
CA ALA A 94 0.48 -7.51 11.10
C ALA A 94 -0.85 -7.92 10.44
N ASN A 95 -1.82 -7.00 10.38
CA ASN A 95 -3.11 -7.25 9.72
C ASN A 95 -2.92 -7.54 8.22
N ILE A 96 -2.11 -6.74 7.51
CA ILE A 96 -1.84 -6.95 6.08
C ILE A 96 -1.16 -8.31 5.85
N LEU A 97 -0.15 -8.65 6.66
CA LEU A 97 0.57 -9.92 6.54
C LEU A 97 -0.35 -11.11 6.80
N GLU A 98 -1.26 -11.01 7.76
CA GLU A 98 -2.25 -12.08 8.03
C GLU A 98 -3.24 -12.25 6.87
N ILE A 99 -3.71 -11.16 6.26
CA ILE A 99 -4.54 -11.23 5.05
C ILE A 99 -3.77 -11.94 3.93
N LEU A 100 -2.53 -11.53 3.66
CA LEU A 100 -1.72 -12.12 2.60
C LEU A 100 -1.44 -13.60 2.84
N LYS A 101 -1.14 -13.99 4.08
CA LYS A 101 -0.97 -15.38 4.48
C LYS A 101 -2.25 -16.19 4.28
N THR A 102 -3.40 -15.65 4.68
CA THR A 102 -4.71 -16.28 4.47
C THR A 102 -5.02 -16.45 2.98
N ARG A 103 -4.54 -15.53 2.13
CA ARG A 103 -4.64 -15.61 0.67
C ARG A 103 -3.58 -16.52 0.02
N GLY A 104 -2.75 -17.21 0.81
CA GLY A 104 -1.78 -18.19 0.33
C GLY A 104 -0.43 -17.61 -0.11
N LEU A 105 -0.09 -16.37 0.26
CA LEU A 105 1.23 -15.82 -0.02
C LEU A 105 2.29 -16.54 0.83
N GLU A 106 3.21 -17.25 0.18
CA GLU A 106 4.34 -17.93 0.84
C GLU A 106 5.60 -17.06 0.93
N GLU A 107 5.65 -15.97 0.16
CA GLU A 107 6.82 -15.09 0.12
C GLU A 107 6.96 -14.25 1.40
N ASN A 108 8.21 -14.06 1.85
CA ASN A 108 8.52 -13.16 2.95
C ASN A 108 8.46 -11.70 2.50
N ILE A 109 7.47 -10.96 3.02
CA ILE A 109 7.29 -9.53 2.80
C ILE A 109 7.93 -8.74 3.94
N ARG A 110 8.83 -7.81 3.59
CA ARG A 110 9.54 -6.97 4.55
C ARG A 110 9.27 -5.48 4.34
N PHE A 111 8.57 -4.88 5.29
CA PHE A 111 8.37 -3.43 5.33
C PHE A 111 9.62 -2.68 5.77
N ASN A 112 9.73 -1.41 5.37
CA ASN A 112 10.78 -0.51 5.78
C ASN A 112 10.56 -0.05 7.23
N PRO A 113 11.41 -0.45 8.20
CA PRO A 113 11.21 -0.10 9.60
C PRO A 113 11.38 1.40 9.89
N LYS A 114 12.10 2.14 9.02
CA LYS A 114 12.31 3.58 9.19
C LYS A 114 11.04 4.40 8.92
N LEU A 115 10.14 3.91 8.09
CA LEU A 115 8.91 4.63 7.75
C LEU A 115 7.84 4.51 8.85
N LYS A 116 7.93 3.48 9.69
CA LYS A 116 6.98 3.26 10.80
C LYS A 116 6.98 4.42 11.80
N THR A 117 8.09 5.13 11.94
CA THR A 117 8.23 6.25 12.87
C THR A 117 7.43 7.47 12.43
N SER A 118 7.18 7.61 11.11
CA SER A 118 6.30 8.64 10.53
C SER A 118 4.87 8.13 10.27
N GLY A 119 4.53 6.93 10.73
CA GLY A 119 3.21 6.33 10.52
C GLY A 119 3.01 5.77 9.10
N LEU A 120 4.08 5.62 8.31
CA LEU A 120 4.01 5.11 6.95
C LEU A 120 4.46 3.66 6.86
N LEU A 121 3.81 2.90 5.97
CA LEU A 121 4.22 1.55 5.61
C LEU A 121 4.51 1.49 4.10
N ASP A 122 5.73 1.08 3.78
CA ASP A 122 6.17 0.79 2.41
C ASP A 122 7.18 -0.35 2.42
N LEU A 123 7.32 -1.07 1.31
CA LEU A 123 8.37 -2.09 1.19
C LEU A 123 9.75 -1.47 1.01
N LYS A 124 10.79 -2.24 1.31
CA LYS A 124 12.20 -1.86 1.04
C LYS A 124 12.56 -1.94 -0.42
#